data_AF-A0A7K6JTB1-F1
#
_entry.id   AF-A0A7K6JTB1-F1
#
_cell.length_a   1.000
_cell.length_b   1.000
_cell.length_c   1.000
_cell.angle_alpha   90.00
_cell.angle_beta   90.00
_cell.angle_gamma   90.00
#
_symmetry.space_group_name_H-M   'P 1'
#
loop_
_entity.id
_entity.type
_entity.pdbx_description
1 polymer ?
#
loop_
_entity_poly.entity_id
_entity_poly.type
_entity_poly.pdbx_seq_one_letter_code
_entity_poly.pdbx_strand_id
1 'polypeptide(L)'
;LDLSMDTWSYFHTCLVSIWLHRFYIYSAVAFGISLWIVIQFTTTRTKRKKSHGNPASSEGTADKLGNGCAPPQAQEVHVAGVKIFYGSQTGTAKRFAKALAEAVASLNLPVEVINMGDYDPEDGLSEETSSRNICVFLVATYTEGQPPESAAWFCKWLEEAANDFRVGKSFLQGLRYAVFGLGNSAYVDHYNTVGRRMDRWLWMLSASRIMTRAEGDCNVAQSKHGSIEADFEAWKAKFLTRLQALCKGEKKPCGGKCKKGKCKSPGKQSKESSDHEHGTSEHENTEAEELFESSSEEEAEGTDSVIDVEDLGNIMGHMKKAKAKLNCLMIFALFSGYKLIGSHSGVKLCRWTKSMLRGRGGCYKHTFYGIESHRCMEATPSLACANKCVFCWRHHTNPVGTEWRWKMDQPEVILQEAIENHRNMIKQFKG
;
A
#
# COMPACT_ATOMS: atom_id res chain seq x y z
N LEU A 1 -21.11 -20.34 -65.75
CA LEU A 1 -20.88 -19.73 -64.43
C LEU A 1 -21.50 -20.68 -63.42
N ASP A 2 -20.66 -21.22 -62.54
CA ASP A 2 -20.98 -21.82 -61.22
C ASP A 2 -20.08 -23.02 -60.93
N LEU A 3 -18.78 -22.74 -60.79
CA LEU A 3 -17.79 -23.65 -60.19
C LEU A 3 -17.47 -23.28 -58.73
N SER A 4 -18.03 -22.17 -58.20
CA SER A 4 -17.72 -21.67 -56.86
C SER A 4 -18.71 -22.11 -55.77
N MET A 5 -19.84 -22.72 -56.14
CA MET A 5 -20.84 -23.18 -55.17
C MET A 5 -20.49 -24.53 -54.52
N ASP A 6 -19.80 -25.42 -55.23
CA ASP A 6 -19.47 -26.76 -54.72
C ASP A 6 -18.33 -26.76 -53.69
N THR A 7 -17.37 -25.84 -53.82
CA THR A 7 -16.25 -25.71 -52.86
C THR A 7 -16.74 -25.21 -51.51
N TRP A 8 -17.67 -24.25 -51.49
CA TRP A 8 -18.23 -23.70 -50.26
C TRP A 8 -19.01 -24.74 -49.45
N SER A 9 -19.77 -25.62 -50.13
CA SER A 9 -20.50 -26.73 -49.51
C SER A 9 -19.54 -27.72 -48.82
N TYR A 10 -18.42 -28.04 -49.46
CA TYR A 10 -17.40 -28.94 -48.91
C TYR A 10 -16.70 -28.37 -47.67
N PHE A 11 -16.38 -27.08 -47.67
CA PHE A 11 -15.80 -26.43 -46.49
C PHE A 11 -16.81 -26.36 -45.34
N HIS A 12 -18.09 -26.11 -45.63
CA HIS A 12 -19.12 -26.03 -44.61
C HIS A 12 -19.40 -27.39 -43.97
N THR A 13 -19.43 -28.47 -44.75
CA THR A 13 -19.58 -29.84 -44.21
C THR A 13 -18.38 -30.28 -43.39
N CYS A 14 -17.16 -29.94 -43.82
CA CYS A 14 -15.95 -30.18 -43.01
C CYS A 14 -15.97 -29.41 -41.67
N LEU A 15 -16.36 -28.12 -41.68
CA LEU A 15 -16.42 -27.32 -40.46
C LEU A 15 -17.50 -27.80 -39.49
N VAL A 16 -18.67 -28.21 -39.98
CA VAL A 16 -19.73 -28.78 -39.15
C VAL A 16 -19.32 -30.16 -38.61
N SER A 17 -18.62 -30.97 -39.40
CA SER A 17 -18.04 -32.25 -38.95
C SER A 17 -16.99 -32.05 -37.84
N ILE A 18 -16.08 -31.08 -38.00
CA ILE A 18 -15.10 -30.71 -36.96
C ILE A 18 -15.80 -30.21 -35.70
N TRP A 19 -16.90 -29.46 -35.82
CA TRP A 19 -17.66 -28.95 -34.69
C TRP A 19 -18.44 -30.04 -33.95
N LEU A 20 -19.01 -31.01 -34.67
CA LEU A 20 -19.70 -32.17 -34.08
C LEU A 20 -18.71 -33.11 -33.38
N HIS A 21 -17.52 -33.30 -33.94
CA HIS A 21 -16.49 -34.16 -33.36
C HIS A 21 -15.50 -33.42 -32.44
N ARG A 22 -15.75 -32.14 -32.12
CA ARG A 22 -14.85 -31.31 -31.30
C ARG A 22 -14.52 -31.94 -29.94
N PHE A 23 -15.49 -32.61 -29.32
CA PHE A 23 -15.29 -33.26 -28.03
C PHE A 23 -14.26 -34.39 -28.15
N TYR A 24 -14.36 -35.22 -29.18
CA TYR A 24 -13.39 -36.30 -29.45
C TYR A 24 -12.01 -35.76 -29.80
N ILE A 25 -11.93 -34.66 -30.57
CA ILE A 25 -10.67 -33.99 -30.90
C ILE A 25 -10.00 -33.46 -29.62
N TYR A 26 -10.76 -32.78 -28.75
CA TYR A 26 -10.23 -32.30 -27.48
C TYR A 26 -9.83 -33.44 -26.53
N SER A 27 -10.61 -34.52 -26.47
CA SER A 27 -10.25 -35.70 -25.68
C SER A 27 -8.98 -36.37 -26.18
N ALA A 28 -8.80 -36.49 -27.50
CA ALA A 28 -7.58 -37.06 -28.09
C ALA A 28 -6.35 -36.19 -27.83
N VAL A 29 -6.47 -34.86 -27.97
CA VAL A 29 -5.38 -33.92 -27.66
C VAL A 29 -5.04 -33.94 -26.17
N ALA A 30 -6.04 -33.94 -25.29
CA ALA A 30 -5.83 -34.03 -23.84
C ALA A 30 -5.12 -35.34 -23.47
N PHE A 31 -5.54 -36.47 -24.06
CA PHE A 31 -4.89 -37.76 -23.82
C PHE A 31 -3.45 -37.78 -24.33
N GLY A 32 -3.17 -37.17 -25.49
CA GLY A 32 -1.82 -37.00 -26.01
C GLY A 32 -0.92 -36.18 -25.10
N ILE A 33 -1.43 -35.06 -24.56
CA ILE A 33 -0.69 -34.21 -23.61
C ILE A 33 -0.47 -34.94 -22.29
N SER A 34 -1.47 -35.65 -21.77
CA SER A 34 -1.34 -36.46 -20.55
C SER A 34 -0.31 -37.57 -20.73
N LEU A 35 -0.32 -38.29 -21.86
CA LEU A 35 0.67 -39.32 -22.16
C LEU A 35 2.07 -38.73 -22.30
N TRP A 36 2.22 -37.56 -22.92
CA TRP A 36 3.49 -36.85 -23.02
C TRP A 36 4.03 -36.43 -21.65
N ILE A 37 3.18 -35.92 -20.75
CA ILE A 37 3.56 -35.58 -19.37
C ILE A 37 3.99 -36.85 -18.60
N VAL A 38 3.28 -37.97 -18.77
CA VAL A 38 3.64 -39.25 -18.14
C VAL A 38 4.96 -39.79 -18.69
N ILE A 39 5.22 -39.67 -20.00
CA ILE A 39 6.49 -40.05 -20.61
C ILE A 39 7.63 -39.16 -20.09
N GLN A 40 7.43 -37.85 -19.95
CA GLN A 40 8.42 -36.95 -19.33
C GLN A 40 8.68 -37.30 -17.85
N PHE A 41 7.64 -37.62 -17.08
CA PHE A 41 7.78 -38.01 -15.68
C PHE A 41 8.44 -39.37 -15.49
N THR A 42 8.17 -40.33 -16.38
CA THR A 42 8.77 -41.66 -16.35
C THR A 42 10.22 -41.62 -16.83
N THR A 43 10.52 -40.92 -17.93
CA THR A 43 11.90 -40.74 -18.42
C THR A 43 12.80 -40.01 -17.42
N THR A 44 12.31 -38.96 -16.76
CA THR A 44 13.02 -38.27 -15.67
C THR A 44 13.20 -39.17 -14.45
N ARG A 45 12.22 -40.01 -14.09
CA ARG A 45 12.37 -41.02 -13.03
C ARG A 45 13.35 -42.13 -13.38
N THR A 46 13.41 -42.63 -14.62
CA THR A 46 14.44 -43.61 -15.04
C THR A 46 15.84 -43.02 -15.06
N LYS A 47 16.01 -41.73 -15.44
CA LYS A 47 17.30 -41.02 -15.25
C LYS A 47 17.67 -40.91 -13.77
N ARG A 48 16.68 -40.73 -12.88
CA ARG A 48 16.89 -40.67 -11.42
C ARG A 48 17.16 -42.04 -10.79
N LYS A 49 16.63 -43.14 -11.34
CA LYS A 49 16.82 -44.52 -10.85
C LYS A 49 18.12 -45.18 -11.35
N LYS A 50 18.62 -44.80 -12.53
CA LYS A 50 19.89 -45.32 -13.08
C LYS A 50 21.14 -44.76 -12.38
N SER A 51 20.98 -43.79 -11.48
CA SER A 51 22.05 -43.16 -10.67
C SER A 51 22.18 -43.72 -9.25
N HIS A 52 21.41 -44.75 -8.87
CA HIS A 52 21.53 -45.44 -7.58
C HIS A 52 21.80 -46.93 -7.79
N GLY A 53 23.06 -47.25 -8.05
CA GLY A 53 23.63 -48.59 -7.99
C GLY A 53 25.15 -48.48 -7.89
N ASN A 54 25.71 -48.69 -6.70
CA ASN A 54 27.15 -48.84 -6.46
C ASN A 54 27.66 -50.16 -7.06
N PRO A 55 28.95 -50.28 -7.41
CA PRO A 55 29.88 -50.88 -6.43
C PRO A 55 31.30 -50.27 -6.36
N ALA A 56 31.85 -50.45 -5.15
CA ALA A 56 33.21 -50.50 -4.64
C ALA A 56 34.46 -50.35 -5.57
N SER A 57 35.38 -49.53 -5.05
CA SER A 57 36.85 -49.68 -4.86
C SER A 57 37.77 -50.15 -6.01
N SER A 58 38.77 -49.31 -6.33
CA SER A 58 40.21 -49.64 -6.20
C SER A 58 41.11 -48.42 -6.55
N GLU A 59 42.02 -48.11 -5.62
CA GLU A 59 43.42 -47.63 -5.73
C GLU A 59 43.90 -46.71 -6.89
N GLY A 60 44.72 -45.70 -6.51
CA GLY A 60 45.94 -45.36 -7.26
C GLY A 60 46.14 -43.93 -7.78
N THR A 61 46.75 -43.07 -6.96
CA THR A 61 47.87 -42.13 -7.29
C THR A 61 47.70 -40.96 -8.29
N ALA A 62 47.98 -39.73 -7.76
CA ALA A 62 48.44 -38.47 -8.41
C ALA A 62 47.53 -37.85 -9.51
N ASP A 63 47.31 -36.54 -9.64
CA ASP A 63 48.17 -35.37 -9.42
C ASP A 63 47.31 -34.08 -9.26
N LYS A 64 47.91 -33.03 -8.70
CA LYS A 64 47.31 -31.70 -8.52
C LYS A 64 47.02 -31.00 -9.86
N LEU A 65 45.77 -30.56 -10.07
CA LEU A 65 45.44 -29.20 -10.53
C LEU A 65 43.92 -28.96 -10.35
N GLY A 66 43.55 -28.06 -9.44
CA GLY A 66 42.15 -27.75 -9.12
C GLY A 66 41.62 -26.56 -9.94
N ASN A 67 40.50 -26.77 -10.62
CA ASN A 67 39.27 -25.96 -10.47
C ASN A 67 38.19 -26.45 -11.45
N GLY A 68 37.26 -27.25 -10.94
CA GLY A 68 36.00 -27.58 -11.59
C GLY A 68 34.86 -26.90 -10.84
N CYS A 69 34.15 -26.02 -11.53
CA CYS A 69 33.03 -25.22 -11.03
C CYS A 69 31.90 -26.12 -10.50
N ALA A 70 31.57 -25.99 -9.22
CA ALA A 70 30.37 -26.59 -8.65
C ALA A 70 29.12 -25.89 -9.24
N PRO A 71 28.02 -26.61 -9.52
CA PRO A 71 26.77 -25.97 -9.93
C PRO A 71 26.30 -25.01 -8.82
N PRO A 72 25.80 -23.80 -9.13
CA PRO A 72 25.37 -22.86 -8.12
C PRO A 72 24.20 -23.49 -7.36
N GLN A 73 24.38 -23.67 -6.05
CA GLN A 73 23.23 -23.93 -5.17
C GLN A 73 22.29 -22.74 -5.29
N ALA A 74 21.00 -23.00 -5.51
CA ALA A 74 19.99 -21.94 -5.53
C ALA A 74 19.97 -21.27 -4.14
N GLN A 75 20.69 -20.15 -4.01
CA GLN A 75 20.72 -19.37 -2.77
C GLN A 75 19.30 -18.89 -2.46
N GLU A 76 18.84 -19.18 -1.24
CA GLU A 76 17.56 -18.70 -0.76
C GLU A 76 17.62 -17.17 -0.62
N VAL A 77 16.88 -16.45 -1.47
CA VAL A 77 16.92 -14.98 -1.49
C VAL A 77 16.09 -14.42 -0.33
N HIS A 78 16.78 -14.01 0.74
CA HIS A 78 16.15 -13.40 1.93
C HIS A 78 15.83 -11.90 1.78
N VAL A 79 16.54 -11.21 0.88
CA VAL A 79 16.35 -9.80 0.54
C VAL A 79 16.46 -9.67 -0.98
N ALA A 80 15.40 -9.22 -1.63
CA ALA A 80 15.37 -9.07 -3.09
C ALA A 80 15.96 -7.73 -3.57
N GLY A 81 15.86 -6.69 -2.76
CA GLY A 81 16.36 -5.35 -3.06
C GLY A 81 16.00 -4.33 -1.99
N VAL A 82 16.41 -3.07 -2.21
CA VAL A 82 16.15 -1.94 -1.31
C VAL A 82 15.51 -0.80 -2.07
N LYS A 83 14.38 -0.28 -1.58
CA LYS A 83 13.74 0.94 -2.10
C LYS A 83 13.93 2.07 -1.11
N ILE A 84 14.50 3.18 -1.54
CA ILE A 84 14.84 4.33 -0.70
C ILE A 84 13.95 5.50 -1.09
N PHE A 85 12.99 5.80 -0.24
CA PHE A 85 12.07 6.91 -0.38
C PHE A 85 12.64 8.15 0.30
N TYR A 86 12.60 9.30 -0.36
CA TYR A 86 13.01 10.57 0.24
C TYR A 86 11.94 11.65 0.16
N GLY A 87 11.83 12.42 1.25
CA GLY A 87 11.04 13.65 1.35
C GLY A 87 11.96 14.80 1.74
N SER A 88 12.14 15.78 0.85
CA SER A 88 13.11 16.86 1.04
C SER A 88 12.62 18.20 0.48
N GLN A 89 12.91 19.29 1.19
CA GLN A 89 12.73 20.66 0.69
C GLN A 89 14.01 21.20 0.04
N THR A 90 15.14 21.13 0.76
CA THR A 90 16.44 21.70 0.35
C THR A 90 17.42 20.68 -0.25
N GLY A 91 17.02 19.41 -0.36
CA GLY A 91 17.80 18.34 -0.99
C GLY A 91 18.68 17.52 -0.05
N THR A 92 18.78 17.82 1.24
CA THR A 92 19.59 17.03 2.20
C THR A 92 19.17 15.56 2.26
N ALA A 93 17.88 15.29 2.41
CA ALA A 93 17.36 13.91 2.44
C ALA A 93 17.57 13.20 1.10
N LYS A 94 17.50 13.92 -0.02
CA LYS A 94 17.80 13.41 -1.37
C LYS A 94 19.28 13.02 -1.50
N ARG A 95 20.19 13.85 -0.99
CA ARG A 95 21.64 13.56 -0.96
C ARG A 95 21.92 12.30 -0.12
N PHE A 96 21.32 12.19 1.05
CA PHE A 96 21.45 11.00 1.90
C PHE A 96 20.87 9.75 1.24
N ALA A 97 19.74 9.87 0.53
CA ALA A 97 19.16 8.75 -0.21
C ALA A 97 20.10 8.23 -1.29
N LYS A 98 20.75 9.13 -2.05
CA LYS A 98 21.77 8.77 -3.04
C LYS A 98 23.00 8.12 -2.42
N ALA A 99 23.53 8.70 -1.34
CA ALA A 99 24.69 8.15 -0.63
C ALA A 99 24.39 6.75 -0.04
N LEU A 100 23.18 6.53 0.47
CA LEU A 100 22.74 5.21 0.92
C LEU A 100 22.61 4.24 -0.26
N ALA A 101 22.08 4.70 -1.40
CA ALA A 101 21.93 3.86 -2.59
C ALA A 101 23.28 3.36 -3.11
N GLU A 102 24.28 4.24 -3.19
CA GLU A 102 25.65 3.86 -3.56
C GLU A 102 26.23 2.81 -2.60
N ALA A 103 26.03 3.01 -1.29
CA ALA A 103 26.49 2.06 -0.29
C ALA A 103 25.78 0.70 -0.38
N VAL A 104 24.48 0.68 -0.67
CA VAL A 104 23.71 -0.56 -0.87
C VAL A 104 24.09 -1.25 -2.18
N ALA A 105 24.30 -0.49 -3.25
CA ALA A 105 24.74 -1.02 -4.54
C ALA A 105 26.09 -1.74 -4.43
N SER A 106 27.00 -1.26 -3.58
CA SER A 106 28.27 -1.94 -3.30
C SER A 106 28.12 -3.33 -2.64
N LEU A 107 26.94 -3.64 -2.10
CA LEU A 107 26.58 -4.96 -1.57
C LEU A 107 25.96 -5.88 -2.64
N ASN A 108 25.97 -5.49 -3.92
CA ASN A 108 25.35 -6.20 -5.04
C ASN A 108 23.83 -6.42 -4.89
N LEU A 109 23.13 -5.50 -4.21
CA LEU A 109 21.68 -5.52 -4.10
C LEU A 109 21.05 -4.52 -5.07
N PRO A 110 19.94 -4.89 -5.74
CA PRO A 110 19.14 -3.93 -6.49
C PRO A 110 18.67 -2.80 -5.58
N VAL A 111 18.88 -1.56 -6.01
CA VAL A 111 18.49 -0.38 -5.24
C VAL A 111 17.79 0.63 -6.13
N GLU A 112 16.70 1.20 -5.61
CA GLU A 112 15.91 2.22 -6.29
C GLU A 112 15.73 3.43 -5.37
N VAL A 113 15.94 4.64 -5.89
CA VAL A 113 15.75 5.89 -5.14
C VAL A 113 14.52 6.61 -5.67
N ILE A 114 13.54 6.80 -4.79
CA ILE A 114 12.19 7.25 -5.15
C ILE A 114 11.87 8.55 -4.41
N ASN A 115 11.40 9.55 -5.14
CA ASN A 115 10.80 10.74 -4.54
C ASN A 115 9.40 10.40 -4.04
N MET A 116 9.09 10.69 -2.78
CA MET A 116 7.79 10.38 -2.19
C MET A 116 6.61 11.03 -2.95
N GLY A 117 6.83 12.19 -3.57
CA GLY A 117 5.80 12.95 -4.28
C GLY A 117 5.44 12.36 -5.64
N ASP A 118 6.34 11.57 -6.23
CA ASP A 118 6.14 10.92 -7.53
C ASP A 118 5.62 9.48 -7.40
N TYR A 119 5.42 9.03 -6.16
CA TYR A 119 5.04 7.66 -5.82
C TYR A 119 3.59 7.57 -5.37
N ASP A 120 2.88 6.55 -5.86
CA ASP A 120 1.52 6.23 -5.43
C ASP A 120 1.57 5.16 -4.32
N PRO A 121 1.36 5.52 -3.04
CA PRO A 121 1.54 4.59 -1.93
C PRO A 121 0.46 3.52 -1.84
N GLU A 122 -0.74 3.75 -2.39
CA GLU A 122 -1.86 2.81 -2.28
C GLU A 122 -1.56 1.49 -3.00
N ASP A 123 -1.22 1.58 -4.29
CA ASP A 123 -0.86 0.41 -5.09
C ASP A 123 0.59 -0.02 -4.77
N GLY A 124 1.52 0.93 -4.68
CA GLY A 124 2.94 0.65 -4.58
C GLY A 124 3.35 -0.08 -3.29
N LEU A 125 2.96 0.41 -2.10
CA LEU A 125 3.40 -0.22 -0.84
C LEU A 125 2.77 -1.59 -0.64
N SER A 126 1.59 -1.82 -1.21
CA SER A 126 0.92 -3.11 -1.13
C SER A 126 1.69 -4.20 -1.88
N GLU A 127 2.27 -3.89 -3.05
CA GLU A 127 3.14 -4.80 -3.80
C GLU A 127 4.42 -5.15 -3.03
N GLU A 128 4.95 -4.19 -2.27
CA GLU A 128 6.17 -4.38 -1.47
C GLU A 128 6.01 -5.34 -0.28
N THR A 129 4.78 -5.67 0.10
CA THR A 129 4.52 -6.67 1.16
C THR A 129 4.97 -8.08 0.74
N SER A 130 5.00 -8.35 -0.57
CA SER A 130 5.32 -9.66 -1.14
C SER A 130 6.71 -9.70 -1.80
N SER A 131 7.27 -8.56 -2.17
CA SER A 131 8.50 -8.43 -2.96
C SER A 131 9.78 -8.85 -2.22
N ARG A 132 9.73 -9.09 -0.90
CA ARG A 132 10.92 -9.27 -0.03
C ARG A 132 11.93 -8.11 -0.19
N ASN A 133 11.47 -6.93 -0.60
CA ASN A 133 12.29 -5.74 -0.55
C ASN A 133 12.37 -5.17 0.87
N ILE A 134 13.27 -4.23 1.07
CA ILE A 134 13.36 -3.41 2.27
C ILE A 134 13.11 -1.95 1.85
N CYS A 135 12.11 -1.32 2.47
CA CYS A 135 11.77 0.07 2.22
C CYS A 135 12.44 0.97 3.26
N VAL A 136 13.19 1.97 2.80
CA VAL A 136 13.88 2.94 3.66
C VAL A 136 13.23 4.30 3.44
N PHE A 137 12.85 4.97 4.52
CA PHE A 137 12.24 6.29 4.46
C PHE A 137 13.17 7.34 5.07
N LEU A 138 13.60 8.29 4.24
CA LEU A 138 14.43 9.44 4.60
C LEU A 138 13.57 10.70 4.48
N VAL A 139 13.07 11.22 5.60
CA VAL A 139 12.08 12.30 5.57
C VAL A 139 12.49 13.47 6.46
N ALA A 140 12.49 14.67 5.87
CA ALA A 140 12.69 15.90 6.63
C ALA A 140 11.41 16.34 7.34
N THR A 141 11.57 17.00 8.48
CA THR A 141 10.50 17.79 9.11
C THR A 141 10.71 19.25 8.76
N TYR A 142 9.64 19.94 8.36
CA TYR A 142 9.66 21.35 8.00
C TYR A 142 8.82 22.18 8.99
N THR A 143 8.42 23.39 8.58
CA THR A 143 7.66 24.36 9.39
C THR A 143 6.46 23.72 10.10
N GLU A 144 6.23 24.08 11.37
CA GLU A 144 5.09 23.60 12.17
C GLU A 144 4.95 22.06 12.22
N GLY A 145 6.08 21.35 12.16
CA GLY A 145 6.10 19.89 12.22
C GLY A 145 5.52 19.19 11.00
N GLN A 146 5.35 19.91 9.88
CA GLN A 146 4.77 19.39 8.63
C GLN A 146 5.83 18.71 7.76
N PRO A 147 5.43 17.76 6.89
CA PRO A 147 6.32 17.20 5.88
C PRO A 147 6.68 18.25 4.81
N PRO A 148 7.82 18.09 4.10
CA PRO A 148 8.12 18.88 2.91
C PRO A 148 7.08 18.60 1.82
N GLU A 149 6.93 19.52 0.87
CA GLU A 149 5.94 19.42 -0.21
C GLU A 149 6.09 18.10 -0.99
N SER A 150 7.34 17.69 -1.23
CA SER A 150 7.69 16.42 -1.89
C SER A 150 7.28 15.16 -1.13
N ALA A 151 6.83 15.25 0.12
CA ALA A 151 6.33 14.12 0.90
C ALA A 151 4.91 14.34 1.46
N ALA A 152 4.31 15.51 1.24
CA ALA A 152 3.05 15.90 1.85
C ALA A 152 1.92 14.90 1.53
N TRP A 153 1.77 14.54 0.26
CA TRP A 153 0.77 13.54 -0.17
C TRP A 153 1.01 12.17 0.48
N PHE A 154 2.26 11.68 0.44
CA PHE A 154 2.61 10.38 1.00
C PHE A 154 2.33 10.30 2.50
N CYS A 155 2.73 11.33 3.26
CA CYS A 155 2.50 11.42 4.70
C CYS A 155 1.00 11.49 5.02
N LYS A 156 0.24 12.31 4.29
CA LYS A 156 -1.21 12.42 4.47
C LYS A 156 -1.92 11.09 4.20
N TRP A 157 -1.58 10.42 3.11
CA TRP A 157 -2.15 9.11 2.79
C TRP A 157 -1.85 8.09 3.90
N LEU A 158 -0.62 8.07 4.42
CA LEU A 158 -0.21 7.12 5.45
C LEU A 158 -0.92 7.37 6.79
N GLU A 159 -1.14 8.64 7.13
CA GLU A 159 -1.96 9.05 8.28
C GLU A 159 -3.41 8.62 8.14
N GLU A 160 -4.02 8.90 7.00
CA GLU A 160 -5.40 8.52 6.71
C GLU A 160 -5.54 6.99 6.74
N ALA A 161 -4.63 6.25 6.09
CA ALA A 161 -4.65 4.79 6.07
C ALA A 161 -4.48 4.18 7.47
N ALA A 162 -3.61 4.73 8.32
CA ALA A 162 -3.39 4.21 9.67
C ALA A 162 -4.57 4.46 10.61
N ASN A 163 -5.34 5.53 10.40
CA ASN A 163 -6.47 5.90 11.24
C ASN A 163 -7.83 5.48 10.66
N ASP A 164 -7.87 5.06 9.40
CA ASP A 164 -9.08 4.59 8.76
C ASP A 164 -9.42 3.17 9.23
N PHE A 165 -10.54 3.03 9.95
CA PHE A 165 -11.06 1.77 10.46
C PHE A 165 -11.31 0.70 9.39
N ARG A 166 -11.41 1.12 8.13
CA ARG A 166 -11.67 0.31 6.94
C ARG A 166 -10.42 -0.35 6.40
N VAL A 167 -9.27 0.31 6.57
CA VAL A 167 -7.97 -0.24 6.20
C VAL A 167 -7.63 -1.24 7.28
N GLY A 168 -7.50 -2.51 6.89
CA GLY A 168 -7.13 -3.55 7.84
C GLY A 168 -5.80 -3.17 8.50
N LYS A 169 -5.69 -3.30 9.82
CA LYS A 169 -4.43 -3.04 10.53
C LYS A 169 -3.26 -3.89 10.01
N SER A 170 -3.54 -4.96 9.27
CA SER A 170 -2.58 -5.82 8.59
C SER A 170 -2.25 -5.40 7.15
N PHE A 171 -2.65 -4.20 6.69
CA PHE A 171 -2.52 -3.77 5.30
C PHE A 171 -1.09 -3.84 4.77
N LEU A 172 -0.10 -3.48 5.59
CA LEU A 172 1.32 -3.57 5.25
C LEU A 172 2.01 -4.76 5.92
N GLN A 173 1.26 -5.81 6.28
CA GLN A 173 1.83 -7.02 6.85
C GLN A 173 2.79 -7.68 5.85
N GLY A 174 4.07 -7.78 6.23
CA GLY A 174 5.13 -8.31 5.36
C GLY A 174 6.08 -7.23 4.84
N LEU A 175 5.64 -5.96 4.79
CA LEU A 175 6.51 -4.84 4.44
C LEU A 175 7.62 -4.71 5.49
N ARG A 176 8.88 -4.68 5.06
CA ARG A 176 10.04 -4.49 5.94
C ARG A 176 10.57 -3.09 5.77
N TYR A 177 10.71 -2.34 6.86
CA TYR A 177 11.10 -0.93 6.75
C TYR A 177 12.10 -0.42 7.79
N ALA A 178 12.77 0.68 7.44
CA ALA A 178 13.56 1.52 8.33
C ALA A 178 13.27 3.00 8.05
N VAL A 179 13.32 3.83 9.11
CA VAL A 179 13.07 5.28 9.01
C VAL A 179 14.25 6.04 9.60
N PHE A 180 14.69 7.06 8.88
CA PHE A 180 15.62 8.08 9.37
C PHE A 180 14.98 9.45 9.15
N GLY A 181 14.63 10.11 10.26
CA GLY A 181 14.10 11.45 10.24
C GLY A 181 15.22 12.48 10.20
N LEU A 182 15.02 13.56 9.43
CA LEU A 182 15.88 14.74 9.46
C LEU A 182 15.11 15.85 10.19
N GLY A 183 15.67 16.37 11.26
CA GLY A 183 15.08 17.45 12.05
C GLY A 183 16.13 18.37 12.63
N ASN A 184 15.68 19.33 13.45
CA ASN A 184 16.54 20.26 14.15
C ASN A 184 15.98 20.48 15.55
N SER A 185 16.72 20.09 16.59
CA SER A 185 16.26 20.17 17.98
C SER A 185 16.12 21.59 18.51
N ALA A 186 16.60 22.60 17.77
CA ALA A 186 16.26 24.00 18.05
C ALA A 186 14.74 24.26 17.94
N TYR A 187 14.00 23.43 17.19
CA TYR A 187 12.55 23.45 17.13
C TYR A 187 11.99 22.38 18.08
N VAL A 188 11.98 22.67 19.37
CA VAL A 188 11.69 21.70 20.44
C VAL A 188 10.35 20.98 20.24
N ASP A 189 9.29 21.73 19.94
CA ASP A 189 7.92 21.19 19.80
C ASP A 189 7.74 20.31 18.57
N HIS A 190 8.63 20.46 17.58
CA HIS A 190 8.50 19.83 16.27
C HIS A 190 9.73 19.02 15.84
N TYR A 191 10.60 18.68 16.79
CA TYR A 191 11.81 17.93 16.51
C TYR A 191 11.49 16.53 15.97
N ASN A 192 11.82 16.31 14.68
CA ASN A 192 11.66 15.04 13.97
C ASN A 192 10.21 14.49 13.95
N THR A 193 9.21 15.37 14.10
CA THR A 193 7.78 14.99 14.16
C THR A 193 7.34 14.12 12.98
N VAL A 194 7.74 14.45 11.76
CA VAL A 194 7.32 13.71 10.56
C VAL A 194 7.91 12.30 10.54
N GLY A 195 9.20 12.15 10.85
CA GLY A 195 9.85 10.84 10.94
C GLY A 195 9.26 9.97 12.04
N ARG A 196 8.90 10.57 13.19
CA ARG A 196 8.22 9.88 14.30
C ARG A 196 6.82 9.40 13.92
N ARG A 197 6.03 10.27 13.28
CA ARG A 197 4.66 9.96 12.81
C ARG A 197 4.68 8.85 11.75
N MET A 198 5.54 8.97 10.73
CA MET A 198 5.67 7.96 9.68
C MET A 198 6.03 6.58 10.23
N ASP A 199 6.99 6.51 11.13
CA ASP A 199 7.37 5.26 11.80
C ASP A 199 6.24 4.66 12.65
N ARG A 200 5.41 5.51 13.28
CA ARG A 200 4.22 5.08 14.02
C ARG A 200 3.15 4.53 13.08
N TRP A 201 2.81 5.24 12.01
CA TRP A 201 1.75 4.85 11.08
C TRP A 201 2.11 3.57 10.31
N LEU A 202 3.35 3.41 9.86
CA LEU A 202 3.83 2.15 9.26
C LEU A 202 3.68 0.97 10.24
N TRP A 203 4.01 1.19 11.52
CA TRP A 203 3.83 0.17 12.54
C TRP A 203 2.36 -0.15 12.81
N MET A 204 1.47 0.85 12.85
CA MET A 204 0.02 0.65 13.02
C MET A 204 -0.60 -0.19 11.89
N LEU A 205 -0.04 -0.11 10.68
CA LEU A 205 -0.40 -0.92 9.51
C LEU A 205 0.30 -2.29 9.45
N SER A 206 0.91 -2.73 10.56
CA SER A 206 1.62 -4.01 10.71
C SER A 206 2.88 -4.18 9.84
N ALA A 207 3.48 -3.09 9.37
CA ALA A 207 4.79 -3.17 8.74
C ALA A 207 5.87 -3.56 9.79
N SER A 208 6.86 -4.33 9.37
CA SER A 208 7.92 -4.86 10.22
C SER A 208 9.15 -3.96 10.22
N ARG A 209 9.47 -3.37 11.38
CA ARG A 209 10.64 -2.53 11.56
C ARG A 209 11.93 -3.37 11.63
N ILE A 210 12.85 -3.20 10.67
CA ILE A 210 14.10 -3.96 10.66
C ILE A 210 15.13 -3.43 11.66
N MET A 211 15.07 -2.15 12.01
CA MET A 211 15.89 -1.49 13.01
C MET A 211 15.20 -0.27 13.61
N THR A 212 15.59 0.12 14.82
CA THR A 212 15.03 1.30 15.50
C THR A 212 15.15 2.54 14.62
N ARG A 213 14.07 3.35 14.57
CA ARG A 213 14.08 4.67 13.94
C ARG A 213 15.24 5.49 14.49
N ALA A 214 15.93 6.21 13.61
CA ALA A 214 16.90 7.21 13.99
C ALA A 214 16.43 8.60 13.59
N GLU A 215 16.97 9.58 14.31
CA GLU A 215 16.60 10.98 14.24
C GLU A 215 17.93 11.73 14.11
N GLY A 216 18.16 12.32 12.94
CA GLY A 216 19.30 13.20 12.69
C GLY A 216 18.97 14.62 13.11
N ASP A 217 19.96 15.31 13.67
CA ASP A 217 19.81 16.65 14.22
C ASP A 217 20.71 17.67 13.50
N CYS A 218 20.12 18.68 12.88
CA CYS A 218 20.87 19.81 12.32
C CYS A 218 21.48 20.71 13.40
N ASN A 219 21.01 20.64 14.64
CA ASN A 219 21.62 21.36 15.76
C ASN A 219 22.92 20.65 16.19
N VAL A 220 24.05 21.13 15.69
CA VAL A 220 25.39 20.60 15.97
C VAL A 220 25.66 20.43 17.48
N ALA A 221 25.14 21.33 18.32
CA ALA A 221 25.37 21.30 19.77
C ALA A 221 24.62 20.16 20.48
N GLN A 222 23.50 19.70 19.92
CA GLN A 222 22.63 18.67 20.50
C GLN A 222 22.63 17.36 19.70
N SER A 223 23.20 17.37 18.50
CA SER A 223 23.40 16.18 17.67
C SER A 223 24.25 15.14 18.39
N LYS A 224 23.83 13.88 18.32
CA LYS A 224 24.49 12.77 19.01
C LYS A 224 25.91 12.52 18.51
N HIS A 225 26.17 12.81 17.25
CA HIS A 225 27.48 12.63 16.62
C HIS A 225 28.05 13.95 16.10
N GLY A 226 27.52 15.09 16.55
CA GLY A 226 28.01 16.44 16.24
C GLY A 226 27.51 17.04 14.92
N SER A 227 26.85 16.28 14.04
CA SER A 227 26.13 16.84 12.90
C SER A 227 25.09 15.87 12.37
N ILE A 228 24.15 16.38 11.57
CA ILE A 228 23.16 15.55 10.90
C ILE A 228 23.81 14.56 9.92
N GLU A 229 24.92 14.94 9.28
CA GLU A 229 25.73 14.05 8.44
C GLU A 229 26.34 12.92 9.28
N ALA A 230 26.93 13.23 10.44
CA ALA A 230 27.54 12.21 11.30
C ALA A 230 26.48 11.28 11.91
N ASP A 231 25.31 11.82 12.28
CA ASP A 231 24.16 11.03 12.72
C ASP A 231 23.67 10.07 11.62
N PHE A 232 23.61 10.57 10.38
CA PHE A 232 23.26 9.76 9.21
C PHE A 232 24.31 8.69 8.94
N GLU A 233 25.60 9.00 8.99
CA GLU A 233 26.69 8.03 8.78
C GLU A 233 26.65 6.91 9.84
N ALA A 234 26.46 7.26 11.11
CA ALA A 234 26.33 6.29 12.19
C ALA A 234 25.10 5.38 12.01
N TRP A 235 23.97 5.95 11.55
CA TRP A 235 22.78 5.17 11.23
C TRP A 235 22.97 4.30 9.99
N LYS A 236 23.58 4.83 8.92
CA LYS A 236 23.89 4.12 7.68
C LYS A 236 24.77 2.91 7.95
N ALA A 237 25.82 3.06 8.74
CA ALA A 237 26.69 1.95 9.12
C ALA A 237 25.91 0.83 9.82
N LYS A 238 25.06 1.18 10.80
CA LYS A 238 24.17 0.21 11.47
C LYS A 238 23.20 -0.45 10.49
N PHE A 239 22.66 0.31 9.55
CA PHE A 239 21.71 -0.18 8.54
C PHE A 239 22.37 -1.21 7.63
N LEU A 240 23.56 -0.92 7.11
CA LEU A 240 24.31 -1.82 6.23
C LEU A 240 24.66 -3.12 6.95
N THR A 241 25.14 -3.06 8.20
CA THR A 241 25.39 -4.27 9.00
C THR A 241 24.12 -5.09 9.19
N ARG A 242 22.98 -4.43 9.47
CA ARG A 242 21.69 -5.11 9.61
C ARG A 242 21.20 -5.70 8.29
N LEU A 243 21.41 -5.02 7.17
CA LEU A 243 21.04 -5.46 5.84
C LEU A 243 21.83 -6.71 5.44
N GLN A 244 23.14 -6.73 5.69
CA GLN A 244 23.99 -7.90 5.46
C GLN A 244 23.54 -9.11 6.29
N ALA A 245 23.22 -8.91 7.58
CA ALA A 245 22.66 -9.97 8.43
C ALA A 245 21.33 -10.52 7.86
N LEU A 246 20.45 -9.63 7.38
CA LEU A 246 19.19 -10.03 6.75
C LEU A 246 19.40 -10.80 5.44
N CYS A 247 20.41 -10.43 4.64
CA CYS A 247 20.77 -11.18 3.43
C CYS A 247 21.24 -12.59 3.74
N LYS A 248 21.89 -12.80 4.88
CA LYS A 248 22.30 -14.12 5.40
C LYS A 248 21.16 -14.91 6.06
N GLY A 249 19.95 -14.36 6.12
CA GLY A 249 18.79 -15.01 6.75
C GLY A 249 18.72 -14.88 8.27
N GLU A 250 19.56 -14.04 8.88
CA GLU A 250 19.60 -13.88 10.35
C GLU A 250 18.36 -13.15 10.87
N LYS A 251 17.50 -13.91 11.56
CA LYS A 251 16.35 -13.35 12.30
C LYS A 251 16.86 -12.66 13.57
N LYS A 252 16.22 -11.53 13.93
CA LYS A 252 16.48 -10.89 15.23
C LYS A 252 16.19 -11.91 16.34
N PRO A 253 17.15 -12.20 17.25
CA PRO A 253 16.82 -12.99 18.43
C PRO A 253 15.79 -12.21 19.26
N CYS A 254 14.68 -12.85 19.61
CA CYS A 254 13.73 -12.26 20.55
C CYS A 254 14.43 -12.15 21.91
N GLY A 255 14.58 -10.94 22.43
CA GLY A 255 15.29 -10.69 23.70
C GLY A 255 14.57 -11.18 24.96
N GLY A 256 13.64 -12.12 24.86
CA GLY A 256 12.95 -12.79 25.97
C GLY A 256 12.02 -11.92 26.84
N LYS A 257 12.05 -10.58 26.71
CA LYS A 257 11.27 -9.66 27.57
C LYS A 257 9.92 -9.24 26.97
N CYS A 258 9.21 -10.15 26.32
CA CYS A 258 7.85 -9.88 25.85
C CYS A 258 6.88 -9.96 27.04
N LYS A 259 6.47 -8.82 27.61
CA LYS A 259 5.37 -8.76 28.59
C LYS A 259 4.07 -9.18 27.86
N LYS A 260 3.46 -10.26 28.33
CA LYS A 260 2.32 -11.03 27.77
C LYS A 260 2.70 -12.01 26.67
N GLY A 261 2.92 -13.25 27.11
CA GLY A 261 3.31 -14.39 26.28
C GLY A 261 2.29 -14.75 25.20
N LYS A 262 2.75 -14.69 23.95
CA LYS A 262 2.32 -15.58 22.86
C LYS A 262 3.32 -15.46 21.70
N CYS A 263 4.57 -15.80 21.96
CA CYS A 263 5.54 -16.08 20.90
C CYS A 263 5.40 -17.57 20.55
N LYS A 264 4.40 -17.94 19.76
CA LYS A 264 4.35 -19.31 19.21
C LYS A 264 5.37 -19.41 18.08
N SER A 265 6.52 -20.02 18.37
CA SER A 265 7.34 -20.66 17.35
C SER A 265 6.56 -21.85 16.76
N PRO A 266 6.59 -22.12 15.44
CA PRO A 266 5.91 -23.29 14.90
C PRO A 266 6.76 -24.54 15.20
N GLY A 267 6.28 -25.41 16.08
CA GLY A 267 6.90 -26.70 16.36
C GLY A 267 6.12 -27.53 17.38
N LYS A 268 5.57 -28.65 16.89
CA LYS A 268 4.91 -29.77 17.59
C LYS A 268 3.44 -29.64 18.00
N GLN A 269 2.66 -30.58 17.44
CA GLN A 269 1.32 -30.97 17.83
C GLN A 269 1.33 -31.62 19.22
N SER A 270 0.34 -31.30 20.05
CA SER A 270 -0.42 -32.31 20.82
C SER A 270 -1.62 -31.68 21.55
N LYS A 271 -2.80 -32.21 21.19
CA LYS A 271 -3.96 -32.62 22.01
C LYS A 271 -4.73 -31.61 22.88
N GLU A 272 -6.04 -31.67 22.66
CA GLU A 272 -7.14 -31.14 23.46
C GLU A 272 -7.14 -31.65 24.90
N SER A 273 -7.56 -30.79 25.82
CA SER A 273 -8.57 -31.13 26.84
C SER A 273 -9.26 -29.84 27.32
N SER A 274 -10.55 -29.98 27.52
CA SER A 274 -11.54 -29.00 27.97
C SER A 274 -11.36 -28.59 29.44
N ASP A 275 -11.78 -27.38 29.80
CA ASP A 275 -12.96 -27.14 30.66
C ASP A 275 -13.05 -25.66 31.10
N HIS A 276 -14.30 -25.25 31.35
CA HIS A 276 -14.81 -23.96 31.82
C HIS A 276 -14.07 -23.45 33.09
N GLU A 277 -13.99 -22.15 33.40
CA GLU A 277 -15.11 -21.35 33.89
C GLU A 277 -14.84 -19.83 33.93
N HIS A 278 -15.95 -19.14 34.12
CA HIS A 278 -16.23 -17.72 34.24
C HIS A 278 -15.46 -17.05 35.40
N GLY A 279 -15.12 -15.76 35.23
CA GLY A 279 -14.52 -14.95 36.28
C GLY A 279 -14.43 -13.49 35.85
N THR A 280 -15.53 -12.76 35.99
CA THR A 280 -15.56 -11.31 36.09
C THR A 280 -14.62 -10.83 37.20
N SER A 281 -13.73 -9.89 36.88
CA SER A 281 -13.17 -8.98 37.87
C SER A 281 -13.08 -7.59 37.25
N GLU A 282 -13.98 -6.73 37.70
CA GLU A 282 -13.79 -5.29 37.68
C GLU A 282 -12.53 -4.97 38.51
N HIS A 283 -11.64 -4.16 37.94
CA HIS A 283 -10.96 -3.12 38.72
C HIS A 283 -10.39 -2.07 37.78
N GLU A 284 -10.76 -0.84 38.13
CA GLU A 284 -10.37 0.44 37.58
C GLU A 284 -8.84 0.60 37.55
N ASN A 285 -8.36 1.30 36.52
CA ASN A 285 -7.18 2.15 36.65
C ASN A 285 -7.47 3.46 35.93
N THR A 286 -7.74 4.46 36.76
CA THR A 286 -7.78 5.89 36.49
C THR A 286 -6.37 6.37 36.16
N GLU A 287 -6.12 6.84 34.93
CA GLU A 287 -5.04 7.78 34.66
C GLU A 287 -5.52 8.82 33.64
N ALA A 288 -5.24 10.07 33.98
CA ALA A 288 -5.89 11.27 33.52
C ALA A 288 -5.49 11.68 32.09
N GLU A 289 -6.48 12.15 31.34
CA GLU A 289 -6.30 12.95 30.13
C GLU A 289 -5.89 14.38 30.56
N GLU A 290 -4.62 14.75 30.34
CA GLU A 290 -4.18 16.14 30.48
C GLU A 290 -4.46 16.90 29.17
N LEU A 291 -5.46 17.77 29.26
CA LEU A 291 -5.82 18.80 28.28
C LEU A 291 -4.83 19.97 28.47
N PHE A 292 -3.96 20.22 27.48
CA PHE A 292 -3.03 21.36 27.52
C PHE A 292 -3.71 22.61 26.94
N GLU A 293 -4.08 23.55 27.81
CA GLU A 293 -4.34 24.95 27.48
C GLU A 293 -3.01 25.68 27.30
N SER A 294 -2.81 26.35 26.15
CA SER A 294 -1.70 27.28 25.96
C SER A 294 -2.24 28.71 26.07
N SER A 295 -1.86 29.38 27.15
CA SER A 295 -1.96 30.83 27.31
C SER A 295 -0.72 31.50 26.71
N SER A 296 -0.92 32.57 25.93
CA SER A 296 0.06 33.66 25.81
C SER A 296 -0.60 34.90 25.21
N GLU A 297 -0.66 35.94 26.03
CA GLU A 297 -0.80 37.37 25.71
C GLU A 297 0.50 37.81 24.95
N GLU A 298 0.56 38.82 24.07
CA GLU A 298 0.16 40.22 24.21
C GLU A 298 -0.05 40.94 22.84
N GLU A 299 -1.03 41.87 22.85
CA GLU A 299 -1.10 43.26 22.35
C GLU A 299 -0.55 43.69 20.97
N ALA A 300 -1.43 44.30 20.14
CA ALA A 300 -1.47 45.77 19.94
C ALA A 300 -2.62 46.27 19.03
N GLU A 301 -3.38 47.21 19.59
CA GLU A 301 -4.09 48.38 19.00
C GLU A 301 -5.41 48.24 18.20
N GLY A 302 -6.53 48.43 18.92
CA GLY A 302 -7.34 49.66 18.83
C GLY A 302 -8.60 49.67 17.96
N THR A 303 -9.78 49.38 18.55
CA THR A 303 -10.91 50.33 18.72
C THR A 303 -11.99 49.74 19.62
N ASP A 304 -12.49 50.58 20.51
CA ASP A 304 -13.35 50.32 21.67
C ASP A 304 -14.81 49.94 21.32
N SER A 305 -15.24 48.74 21.73
CA SER A 305 -16.59 48.46 22.21
C SER A 305 -16.58 47.16 23.02
N VAL A 306 -16.77 47.26 24.33
CA VAL A 306 -16.85 46.11 25.24
C VAL A 306 -18.08 45.25 24.87
N ILE A 307 -17.85 44.02 24.38
CA ILE A 307 -18.90 43.03 24.07
C ILE A 307 -18.85 41.96 25.16
N ASP A 308 -19.99 41.72 25.80
CA ASP A 308 -20.13 40.85 26.97
C ASP A 308 -19.93 39.37 26.62
N VAL A 309 -19.48 38.57 27.60
CA VAL A 309 -19.04 37.17 27.42
C VAL A 309 -20.15 36.23 26.90
N GLU A 310 -21.41 36.64 26.98
CA GLU A 310 -22.56 35.88 26.47
C GLU A 310 -22.72 35.98 24.93
N ASP A 311 -22.19 37.03 24.28
CA ASP A 311 -22.33 37.23 22.83
C ASP A 311 -21.33 36.42 21.99
N LEU A 312 -20.21 35.97 22.58
CA LEU A 312 -19.27 35.04 21.93
C LEU A 312 -19.89 33.64 21.75
N GLY A 313 -20.73 33.22 22.70
CA GLY A 313 -21.50 31.98 22.62
C GLY A 313 -22.49 32.00 21.46
N ASN A 314 -23.05 33.18 21.17
CA ASN A 314 -23.96 33.37 20.04
C ASN A 314 -23.19 33.33 18.71
N ILE A 315 -22.01 33.96 18.61
CA ILE A 315 -21.16 33.94 17.40
C ILE A 315 -20.66 32.51 17.09
N MET A 316 -20.24 31.75 18.10
CA MET A 316 -19.91 30.32 17.97
C MET A 316 -21.13 29.46 17.67
N GLY A 317 -22.29 29.83 18.20
CA GLY A 317 -23.59 29.25 17.88
C GLY A 317 -23.94 29.47 16.40
N HIS A 318 -23.74 30.68 15.87
CA HIS A 318 -23.94 31.06 14.49
C HIS A 318 -22.94 30.39 13.54
N MET A 319 -21.67 30.21 13.94
CA MET A 319 -20.68 29.43 13.18
C MET A 319 -20.99 27.93 13.18
N LYS A 320 -21.45 27.35 14.29
CA LYS A 320 -21.96 25.96 14.33
C LYS A 320 -23.25 25.82 13.50
N LYS A 321 -24.14 26.82 13.49
CA LYS A 321 -25.34 26.88 12.63
C LYS A 321 -25.01 27.08 11.15
N ALA A 322 -23.90 27.77 10.84
CA ALA A 322 -23.39 27.96 9.48
C ALA A 322 -22.68 26.69 8.96
N LYS A 323 -21.94 25.98 9.83
CA LYS A 323 -21.39 24.64 9.53
C LYS A 323 -22.49 23.58 9.44
N ALA A 324 -23.63 23.79 10.09
CA ALA A 324 -24.85 22.98 9.98
C ALA A 324 -25.69 23.26 8.70
N LYS A 325 -25.31 24.22 7.85
CA LYS A 325 -26.01 24.50 6.58
C LYS A 325 -25.31 24.00 5.32
N LEU A 326 -24.10 23.45 5.42
CA LEU A 326 -23.47 22.75 4.29
C LEU A 326 -23.79 21.26 4.41
N ASN A 327 -24.72 20.77 3.57
CA ASN A 327 -25.15 19.38 3.54
C ASN A 327 -23.91 18.45 3.59
N CYS A 328 -23.81 17.57 4.60
CA CYS A 328 -22.74 16.58 4.73
C CYS A 328 -22.48 15.80 3.42
N LEU A 329 -23.52 15.65 2.59
CA LEU A 329 -23.46 15.04 1.27
C LEU A 329 -22.60 15.84 0.26
N MET A 330 -22.69 17.17 0.28
CA MET A 330 -21.88 18.04 -0.60
C MET A 330 -20.41 17.96 -0.22
N ILE A 331 -20.11 17.98 1.08
CA ILE A 331 -18.76 17.81 1.61
C ILE A 331 -18.23 16.43 1.19
N PHE A 332 -18.99 15.36 1.43
CA PHE A 332 -18.62 14.00 1.01
C PHE A 332 -18.37 13.90 -0.51
N ALA A 333 -19.24 14.48 -1.34
CA ALA A 333 -19.12 14.43 -2.79
C ALA A 333 -17.82 15.10 -3.27
N LEU A 334 -17.50 16.28 -2.71
CA LEU A 334 -16.26 17.00 -2.99
C LEU A 334 -15.01 16.17 -2.66
N PHE A 335 -14.98 15.56 -1.47
CA PHE A 335 -13.81 14.77 -1.03
C PHE A 335 -13.67 13.43 -1.77
N SER A 336 -14.77 12.81 -2.18
CA SER A 336 -14.75 11.45 -2.76
C SER A 336 -14.71 11.43 -4.30
N GLY A 337 -14.65 12.61 -4.93
CA GLY A 337 -14.58 12.78 -6.38
C GLY A 337 -15.91 12.55 -7.10
N TYR A 338 -17.05 12.67 -6.40
CA TYR A 338 -18.37 12.62 -7.01
C TYR A 338 -18.81 14.01 -7.46
N LYS A 339 -19.58 14.06 -8.54
CA LYS A 339 -20.45 15.21 -8.84
C LYS A 339 -21.83 14.90 -8.28
N LEU A 340 -22.29 15.77 -7.39
CA LEU A 340 -23.61 15.67 -6.77
C LEU A 340 -24.68 15.98 -7.82
N ILE A 341 -25.73 15.18 -7.83
CA ILE A 341 -26.90 15.31 -8.71
C ILE A 341 -28.12 15.48 -7.81
N GLY A 342 -28.85 16.57 -7.99
CA GLY A 342 -29.91 16.95 -7.07
C GLY A 342 -29.47 16.96 -5.60
N SER A 343 -30.28 16.38 -4.73
CA SER A 343 -30.08 16.38 -3.28
C SER A 343 -29.46 15.10 -2.72
N HIS A 344 -29.42 14.01 -3.49
CA HIS A 344 -29.04 12.68 -2.99
C HIS A 344 -28.20 11.82 -3.95
N SER A 345 -28.25 12.10 -5.25
CA SER A 345 -27.61 11.25 -6.26
C SER A 345 -26.19 11.69 -6.55
N GLY A 346 -25.38 10.80 -7.14
CA GLY A 346 -24.01 11.16 -7.48
C GLY A 346 -23.47 10.37 -8.66
N VAL A 347 -22.59 11.01 -9.43
CA VAL A 347 -21.86 10.40 -10.54
C VAL A 347 -20.36 10.61 -10.39
N LYS A 348 -19.59 9.61 -10.81
CA LYS A 348 -18.13 9.59 -10.79
C LYS A 348 -17.59 8.94 -12.05
N LEU A 349 -16.40 9.35 -12.48
CA LEU A 349 -15.66 8.68 -13.55
C LEU A 349 -15.20 7.30 -13.11
N CYS A 350 -15.19 6.34 -14.04
CA CYS A 350 -14.62 5.03 -13.80
C CYS A 350 -13.16 5.13 -13.32
N ARG A 351 -12.77 4.37 -12.30
CA ARG A 351 -11.39 4.31 -11.77
C ARG A 351 -10.32 4.17 -12.87
N TRP A 352 -10.62 3.41 -13.93
CA TRP A 352 -9.69 3.10 -15.01
C TRP A 352 -9.65 4.15 -16.14
N THR A 353 -10.51 5.17 -16.09
CA THR A 353 -10.61 6.19 -17.16
C THR A 353 -9.27 6.87 -17.44
N LYS A 354 -8.60 7.36 -16.39
CA LYS A 354 -7.32 8.08 -16.51
C LYS A 354 -6.19 7.19 -17.04
N SER A 355 -6.14 5.93 -16.59
CA SER A 355 -5.14 4.95 -17.04
C SER A 355 -5.30 4.66 -18.52
N MET A 356 -6.54 4.39 -18.94
CA MET A 356 -6.87 4.05 -20.31
C MET A 356 -6.65 5.21 -21.28
N LEU A 357 -7.03 6.45 -20.91
CA LEU A 357 -6.77 7.65 -21.72
C LEU A 357 -5.27 7.92 -21.92
N ARG A 358 -4.40 7.41 -21.02
CA ARG A 358 -2.94 7.52 -21.13
C ARG A 358 -2.29 6.34 -21.87
N GLY A 359 -3.08 5.43 -22.45
CA GLY A 359 -2.59 4.25 -23.15
C GLY A 359 -2.01 3.15 -22.23
N ARG A 360 -2.27 3.20 -20.92
CA ARG A 360 -1.77 2.21 -19.94
C ARG A 360 -2.71 1.00 -19.75
N GLY A 361 -3.71 0.85 -20.62
CA GLY A 361 -4.69 -0.24 -20.58
C GLY A 361 -5.96 0.09 -19.77
N GLY A 362 -6.99 -0.76 -19.95
CA GLY A 362 -8.29 -0.64 -19.30
C GLY A 362 -8.57 -1.76 -18.29
N CYS A 363 -9.74 -1.73 -17.66
CA CYS A 363 -10.15 -2.77 -16.72
C CYS A 363 -10.56 -4.08 -17.44
N TYR A 364 -10.98 -5.08 -16.67
CA TYR A 364 -11.50 -6.33 -17.22
C TYR A 364 -12.63 -6.11 -18.25
N LYS A 365 -13.48 -5.09 -18.09
CA LYS A 365 -14.56 -4.81 -19.04
C LYS A 365 -14.04 -4.36 -20.41
N HIS A 366 -12.91 -3.65 -20.42
CA HIS A 366 -12.24 -3.31 -21.66
C HIS A 366 -11.63 -4.56 -22.31
N THR A 367 -10.91 -5.36 -21.53
CA THR A 367 -10.22 -6.58 -22.03
C THR A 367 -11.19 -7.64 -22.56
N PHE A 368 -12.29 -7.90 -21.86
CA PHE A 368 -13.24 -8.97 -22.21
C PHE A 368 -14.39 -8.52 -23.11
N TYR A 369 -14.83 -7.25 -23.00
CA TYR A 369 -16.02 -6.76 -23.71
C TYR A 369 -15.75 -5.59 -24.65
N GLY A 370 -14.50 -5.12 -24.76
CA GLY A 370 -14.15 -3.98 -25.61
C GLY A 370 -14.73 -2.63 -25.13
N ILE A 371 -15.24 -2.56 -23.89
CA ILE A 371 -15.87 -1.34 -23.37
C ILE A 371 -14.78 -0.35 -22.95
N GLU A 372 -14.75 0.81 -23.58
CA GLU A 372 -13.79 1.85 -23.23
C GLU A 372 -14.14 2.53 -21.90
N SER A 373 -13.13 2.74 -21.05
CA SER A 373 -13.33 3.21 -19.67
C SER A 373 -13.95 4.61 -19.60
N HIS A 374 -13.73 5.47 -20.60
CA HIS A 374 -14.37 6.78 -20.67
C HIS A 374 -15.89 6.69 -20.96
N ARG A 375 -16.37 5.55 -21.46
CA ARG A 375 -17.81 5.29 -21.67
C ARG A 375 -18.46 4.68 -20.42
N CYS A 376 -17.67 4.22 -19.45
CA CYS A 376 -18.15 3.69 -18.18
C CYS A 376 -18.47 4.83 -17.20
N MET A 377 -19.69 4.83 -16.67
CA MET A 377 -20.18 5.79 -15.68
C MET A 377 -20.44 5.07 -14.35
N GLU A 378 -19.85 5.55 -13.26
CA GLU A 378 -20.15 5.07 -11.91
C GLU A 378 -21.20 6.01 -11.30
N ALA A 379 -22.47 5.60 -11.34
CA ALA A 379 -23.59 6.42 -10.88
C ALA A 379 -24.38 5.72 -9.77
N THR A 380 -24.88 6.51 -8.81
CA THR A 380 -25.74 6.03 -7.74
C THR A 380 -26.95 6.95 -7.55
N PRO A 381 -28.18 6.40 -7.48
CA PRO A 381 -29.37 7.15 -7.14
C PRO A 381 -29.44 7.48 -5.65
N SER A 382 -28.51 6.99 -4.84
CA SER A 382 -28.36 7.44 -3.45
C SER A 382 -26.91 7.35 -3.02
N LEU A 383 -26.30 8.50 -2.72
CA LEU A 383 -25.03 8.58 -2.04
C LEU A 383 -25.17 8.15 -0.57
N ALA A 384 -26.36 8.33 0.02
CA ALA A 384 -26.64 7.87 1.36
C ALA A 384 -27.28 6.48 1.37
N CYS A 385 -26.51 5.45 1.73
CA CYS A 385 -26.98 4.06 1.68
C CYS A 385 -27.07 3.48 3.09
N ALA A 386 -28.19 2.83 3.42
CA ALA A 386 -28.37 2.12 4.68
C ALA A 386 -27.38 0.96 4.88
N ASN A 387 -26.77 0.48 3.78
CA ASN A 387 -25.90 -0.69 3.77
C ASN A 387 -24.45 -0.31 3.43
N LYS A 388 -23.51 -0.75 4.27
CA LYS A 388 -22.06 -0.67 4.02
C LYS A 388 -21.54 -1.99 3.45
N CYS A 389 -21.90 -2.28 2.21
CA CYS A 389 -21.49 -3.53 1.57
C CYS A 389 -19.97 -3.61 1.41
N VAL A 390 -19.38 -4.76 1.76
CA VAL A 390 -17.92 -5.01 1.64
C VAL A 390 -17.41 -4.82 0.21
N PHE A 391 -18.24 -5.16 -0.78
CA PHE A 391 -17.90 -5.07 -2.21
C PHE A 391 -18.48 -3.81 -2.89
N CYS A 392 -18.85 -2.79 -2.12
CA CYS A 392 -19.40 -1.57 -2.69
C CYS A 392 -18.30 -0.79 -3.42
N TRP A 393 -18.57 -0.38 -4.67
CA TRP A 393 -17.70 0.56 -5.38
C TRP A 393 -17.78 1.98 -4.78
N ARG A 394 -18.86 2.30 -4.07
CA ARG A 394 -18.99 3.59 -3.36
C ARG A 394 -18.07 3.60 -2.15
N HIS A 395 -17.44 4.75 -1.92
CA HIS A 395 -16.49 4.95 -0.83
C HIS A 395 -17.18 4.77 0.52
N HIS A 396 -16.54 4.13 1.49
CA HIS A 396 -17.18 3.71 2.75
C HIS A 396 -17.53 4.83 3.76
N THR A 397 -17.07 6.06 3.48
CA THR A 397 -17.42 7.26 4.24
C THR A 397 -18.70 7.86 3.68
N ASN A 398 -19.33 7.18 2.72
CA ASN A 398 -20.62 7.55 2.23
C ASN A 398 -21.59 7.63 3.41
N PRO A 399 -22.42 8.68 3.46
CA PRO A 399 -23.34 8.86 4.56
C PRO A 399 -24.23 7.62 4.67
N VAL A 400 -24.46 7.15 5.89
CA VAL A 400 -25.40 6.07 6.16
C VAL A 400 -26.61 6.70 6.82
N GLY A 401 -27.77 6.46 6.23
CA GLY A 401 -29.05 6.84 6.79
C GLY A 401 -29.98 5.65 6.73
N THR A 402 -30.61 5.34 7.86
CA THR A 402 -31.71 4.36 7.95
C THR A 402 -33.04 4.98 7.51
N GLU A 403 -33.12 6.31 7.49
CA GLU A 403 -34.29 7.10 7.10
C GLU A 403 -33.97 8.00 5.91
N TRP A 404 -34.93 8.10 4.99
CA TRP A 404 -34.83 8.99 3.84
C TRP A 404 -35.15 10.44 4.24
N ARG A 405 -34.16 11.34 4.13
CA ARG A 405 -34.28 12.75 4.54
C ARG A 405 -34.09 13.75 3.39
N TRP A 406 -33.88 13.24 2.18
CA TRP A 406 -33.60 14.05 0.99
C TRP A 406 -34.87 14.29 0.17
N LYS A 407 -34.83 15.29 -0.71
CA LYS A 407 -35.92 15.52 -1.66
C LYS A 407 -35.91 14.37 -2.67
N MET A 408 -37.06 13.79 -2.96
CA MET A 408 -37.15 12.78 -4.01
C MET A 408 -37.06 13.48 -5.37
N ASP A 409 -35.86 13.44 -5.97
CA ASP A 409 -35.61 14.06 -7.26
C ASP A 409 -36.15 13.15 -8.40
N GLN A 410 -36.64 13.75 -9.48
CA GLN A 410 -37.26 13.00 -10.58
C GLN A 410 -36.21 12.09 -11.29
N PRO A 411 -36.54 10.83 -11.61
CA PRO A 411 -35.59 9.91 -12.25
C PRO A 411 -34.99 10.44 -13.55
N GLU A 412 -35.78 11.13 -14.36
CA GLU A 412 -35.36 11.71 -15.64
C GLU A 412 -34.28 12.79 -15.43
N VAL A 413 -34.46 13.62 -14.40
CA VAL A 413 -33.49 14.67 -14.02
C VAL A 413 -32.19 14.03 -13.55
N ILE A 414 -32.27 12.99 -12.70
CA ILE A 414 -31.09 12.28 -12.21
C ILE A 414 -30.28 11.69 -13.38
N LEU A 415 -30.95 11.07 -14.34
CA LEU A 415 -30.30 10.47 -15.51
C LEU A 415 -29.65 11.54 -16.41
N GLN A 416 -30.37 12.61 -16.72
CA GLN A 416 -29.87 13.68 -17.57
C GLN A 416 -28.64 14.37 -16.95
N GLU A 417 -28.74 14.75 -15.68
CA GLU A 417 -27.63 15.37 -14.95
C GLU A 417 -26.44 14.40 -14.77
N ALA A 418 -26.67 13.10 -14.59
CA ALA A 418 -25.60 12.11 -14.53
C ALA A 418 -24.80 12.07 -15.85
N ILE A 419 -25.51 12.01 -16.98
CA ILE A 419 -24.88 11.97 -18.31
C ILE A 419 -24.12 13.27 -18.57
N GLU A 420 -24.72 14.42 -18.26
CA GLU A 420 -24.10 15.73 -18.46
C GLU A 420 -22.84 15.89 -17.60
N ASN A 421 -22.93 15.63 -16.29
CA ASN A 421 -21.79 15.70 -15.38
C ASN A 421 -20.68 14.72 -15.78
N HIS A 422 -21.02 13.49 -16.18
CA HIS A 422 -20.05 12.51 -16.68
C HIS A 422 -19.31 13.02 -17.93
N ARG A 423 -20.03 13.54 -18.92
CA ARG A 423 -19.45 14.13 -20.13
C ARG A 423 -18.57 15.33 -19.80
N ASN A 424 -19.01 16.21 -18.90
CA ASN A 424 -18.25 17.38 -18.49
C ASN A 424 -16.95 16.99 -17.77
N MET A 425 -16.99 15.97 -16.90
CA MET A 425 -15.78 15.43 -16.28
C MET A 425 -14.81 14.83 -17.30
N ILE A 426 -15.29 14.12 -18.33
CA ILE A 426 -14.41 13.60 -19.40
C ILE A 426 -13.78 14.72 -20.20
N LYS A 427 -14.54 15.77 -20.55
CA LYS A 427 -14.04 16.93 -21.31
C LYS A 427 -12.88 17.63 -20.59
N GLN A 428 -12.79 17.57 -19.26
CA GLN A 428 -11.67 18.12 -18.49
C GLN A 428 -10.35 17.40 -18.77
N PHE A 429 -10.37 16.18 -19.32
CA PHE A 429 -9.19 15.43 -19.74
C PHE A 429 -8.80 15.72 -21.20
N LYS A 430 -9.49 16.64 -21.89
CA LYS A 430 -9.12 17.07 -23.23
C LYS A 430 -7.84 17.92 -23.13
N GLY A 431 -6.72 17.33 -23.54
CA GLY A 431 -5.41 17.97 -23.69
C GLY A 431 -4.92 17.87 -25.12
#